data_AF-A0A838GKP6-F1
#
_entry.id   AF-A0A838GKP6-F1
#
_cell.length_a   1.000
_cell.length_b   1.000
_cell.length_c   1.000
_cell.angle_alpha   90.00
_cell.angle_beta   90.00
_cell.angle_gamma   90.00
#
_symmetry.space_group_name_H-M   'P 1'
#
loop_
_entity.id
_entity.type
_entity.pdbx_description
1 polymer ?
#
loop_
_entity_poly.entity_id
_entity_poly.type
_entity_poly.pdbx_seq_one_letter_code
_entity_poly.pdbx_strand_id
1 'polypeptide(L)'
;MLVVVALGGLMFTLDSTPTPNLGLDLEGGTSITLTATPTDGGEVTSEALQTAVEIIRSRVDGAGVAESEVTTQGSTTIVVAVPGVSPDALVELVGTTAELRFRQVLVAGP
;
A
#
# COMPACT_ATOMS: atom_id res chain seq x y z
N MET A 1 -3.41 -43.16 32.54
CA MET A 1 -2.59 -42.32 31.64
C MET A 1 -3.20 -42.10 30.25
N LEU A 2 -3.80 -43.12 29.61
CA LEU A 2 -4.32 -43.01 28.23
C LEU A 2 -5.45 -41.95 28.08
N VAL A 3 -6.33 -41.84 29.07
CA VAL A 3 -7.42 -40.84 29.08
C VAL A 3 -6.91 -39.40 29.17
N VAL A 4 -5.80 -39.16 29.88
CA VAL A 4 -5.22 -37.81 30.03
C VAL A 4 -4.56 -37.35 28.73
N VAL A 5 -3.92 -38.26 28.00
CA VAL A 5 -3.34 -37.98 26.68
C VAL A 5 -4.44 -37.72 25.66
N ALA A 6 -5.54 -38.48 25.71
CA ALA A 6 -6.70 -38.28 24.84
C ALA A 6 -7.39 -36.92 25.09
N LEU A 7 -7.59 -36.53 26.36
CA LEU A 7 -8.14 -35.21 26.69
C LEU A 7 -7.17 -34.07 26.36
N GLY A 8 -5.87 -34.24 26.59
CA GLY A 8 -4.85 -33.24 26.28
C GLY A 8 -4.69 -32.99 24.78
N GLY A 9 -4.71 -34.05 23.97
CA GLY A 9 -4.68 -33.93 22.51
C GLY A 9 -5.92 -33.25 21.94
N LEU A 10 -7.10 -33.51 22.52
CA LEU A 10 -8.35 -32.85 22.10
C LEU A 10 -8.34 -31.35 22.41
N MET A 11 -7.83 -30.96 23.59
CA MET A 11 -7.66 -29.55 23.97
C MET A 11 -6.75 -28.77 23.01
N PHE A 12 -5.65 -29.39 22.54
CA PHE A 12 -4.72 -28.75 21.61
C PHE A 12 -5.35 -28.47 20.23
N THR A 13 -6.25 -29.35 19.76
CA THR A 13 -6.95 -29.14 18.48
C THR A 13 -8.06 -28.09 18.55
N LEU A 14 -8.60 -27.82 19.74
CA LEU A 14 -9.65 -26.83 19.97
C LEU A 14 -9.10 -25.39 20.08
N ASP A 15 -7.83 -25.24 20.46
CA ASP A 15 -7.19 -23.92 20.66
C ASP A 15 -6.57 -23.34 19.38
N SER A 16 -6.60 -24.10 18.28
CA SER A 16 -6.21 -23.62 16.95
C SER A 16 -7.32 -22.73 16.37
N THR A 17 -7.59 -21.60 17.02
CA THR A 17 -8.41 -20.54 16.47
C THR A 17 -7.53 -19.73 15.51
N PRO A 18 -7.73 -19.84 14.18
CA PRO A 18 -7.03 -18.96 13.25
C PRO A 18 -7.58 -17.56 13.52
N THR A 19 -6.76 -16.68 14.08
CA THR A 19 -7.14 -15.27 14.21
C THR A 19 -7.29 -14.71 12.80
N PRO A 20 -8.50 -14.27 12.41
CA PRO A 20 -8.69 -13.62 11.11
C PRO A 20 -7.88 -12.32 11.09
N ASN A 21 -7.16 -12.06 9.99
CA ASN A 21 -6.54 -10.75 9.79
C ASN A 21 -7.64 -9.69 9.80
N LEU A 22 -7.46 -8.64 10.60
CA LEU A 22 -8.47 -7.63 10.83
C LEU A 22 -8.29 -6.55 9.75
N GLY A 23 -9.34 -6.28 8.97
CA GLY A 23 -9.29 -5.23 7.96
C GLY A 23 -9.08 -3.83 8.57
N LEU A 24 -8.92 -2.82 7.71
CA LEU A 24 -8.61 -1.43 8.07
C LEU A 24 -9.53 -0.81 9.14
N ASP A 25 -10.79 -1.24 9.19
CA ASP A 25 -11.83 -0.80 10.16
C ASP A 25 -11.59 -1.34 11.58
N LEU A 26 -10.82 -2.43 11.73
CA LEU A 26 -10.65 -3.16 12.99
C LEU A 26 -9.20 -3.17 13.51
N GLU A 27 -8.19 -3.12 12.63
CA GLU A 27 -6.76 -3.17 13.03
C GLU A 27 -6.11 -1.78 13.14
N GLY A 28 -6.75 -0.75 12.59
CA GLY A 28 -6.19 0.60 12.51
C GLY A 28 -5.08 0.67 11.47
N GLY A 29 -5.42 1.17 10.28
CA GLY A 29 -4.45 1.47 9.22
C GLY A 29 -3.96 2.90 9.28
N THR A 30 -2.86 3.17 8.59
CA THR A 30 -2.44 4.54 8.32
C THR A 30 -3.11 5.03 7.05
N SER A 31 -3.69 6.23 7.11
CA SER A 31 -4.24 6.91 5.94
C SER A 31 -3.49 8.21 5.68
N ILE A 32 -3.18 8.46 4.41
CA ILE A 32 -2.64 9.73 3.94
C ILE A 32 -3.50 10.29 2.81
N THR A 33 -3.59 11.61 2.77
CA THR A 33 -4.29 12.36 1.73
C THR A 33 -3.28 13.07 0.87
N LEU A 34 -3.29 12.77 -0.43
CA LEU A 34 -2.42 13.36 -1.43
C LEU A 34 -3.24 14.31 -2.31
N THR A 35 -2.68 15.49 -2.61
CA THR A 35 -3.27 16.45 -3.53
C THR A 35 -2.46 16.47 -4.82
N ALA A 36 -3.11 16.14 -5.94
CA ALA A 36 -2.50 16.18 -7.25
C ALA A 36 -2.07 17.61 -7.60
N THR A 37 -0.77 17.77 -7.88
CA THR A 37 -0.20 19.03 -8.35
C THR A 37 0.30 18.83 -9.77
N PRO A 38 -0.21 19.57 -10.76
CA PRO A 38 0.18 19.43 -12.15
C PRO A 38 1.62 19.92 -12.36
N THR A 39 2.44 19.12 -13.04
CA THR A 39 3.86 19.41 -13.27
C THR A 39 4.09 20.58 -14.23
N ASP A 40 3.19 20.74 -15.21
CA ASP A 40 3.30 21.73 -16.28
C ASP A 40 2.46 22.99 -16.05
N GLY A 41 1.91 23.17 -14.84
CA GLY A 41 1.02 24.29 -14.49
C GLY A 41 -0.35 24.27 -15.18
N GLY A 42 -0.68 23.19 -15.88
CA GLY A 42 -2.00 22.94 -16.48
C GLY A 42 -3.05 22.48 -15.45
N GLU A 43 -4.20 22.01 -15.93
CA GLU A 43 -5.24 21.43 -15.07
C GLU A 43 -4.96 19.94 -14.79
N VAL A 44 -5.37 19.47 -13.60
CA VAL A 44 -5.36 18.03 -13.28
C VAL A 44 -6.47 17.35 -14.07
N THR A 45 -6.12 16.50 -15.02
CA THR A 45 -7.08 15.70 -15.78
C THR A 45 -7.47 14.44 -15.02
N SER A 46 -8.69 13.95 -15.21
CA SER A 46 -9.15 12.69 -14.61
C SER A 46 -8.29 11.50 -15.02
N GLU A 47 -7.76 11.51 -16.24
CA GLU A 47 -6.89 10.45 -16.78
C GLU A 47 -5.52 10.44 -16.10
N ALA A 48 -4.95 11.63 -15.84
CA ALA A 48 -3.72 11.76 -15.06
C ALA A 48 -3.92 11.32 -13.60
N LEU A 49 -5.08 11.67 -13.01
CA LEU A 49 -5.44 11.23 -11.65
C LEU A 49 -5.58 9.71 -11.57
N GLN A 50 -6.22 9.09 -12.56
CA GLN A 50 -6.39 7.64 -12.63
C GLN A 50 -5.06 6.92 -12.82
N THR A 51 -4.18 7.46 -13.67
CA THR A 51 -2.80 6.97 -13.81
C THR A 51 -2.02 7.06 -12.50
N ALA A 52 -2.16 8.18 -11.77
CA ALA A 52 -1.52 8.34 -10.46
C ALA A 52 -2.02 7.29 -9.45
N VAL A 53 -3.33 7.02 -9.43
CA VAL A 53 -3.91 5.95 -8.60
C VAL A 53 -3.33 4.58 -8.93
N GLU A 54 -3.20 4.25 -10.21
CA GLU A 54 -2.62 2.97 -10.64
C GLU A 54 -1.16 2.83 -10.22
N ILE A 55 -0.36 3.90 -10.35
CA ILE A 55 1.04 3.92 -9.91
C ILE A 55 1.12 3.71 -8.40
N ILE A 56 0.31 4.45 -7.63
CA ILE A 56 0.28 4.35 -6.16
C ILE A 56 -0.09 2.92 -5.75
N ARG A 57 -1.14 2.36 -6.35
CA ARG A 57 -1.58 0.98 -6.10
C ARG A 57 -0.47 -0.02 -6.38
N SER A 58 0.16 0.07 -7.55
CA SER A 58 1.26 -0.82 -7.94
C SER A 58 2.46 -0.76 -6.97
N ARG A 59 2.73 0.40 -6.36
CA ARG A 59 3.80 0.54 -5.36
C ARG A 59 3.45 -0.10 -4.03
N VAL A 60 2.22 0.10 -3.56
CA VAL A 60 1.75 -0.52 -2.31
C VAL A 60 1.70 -2.03 -2.46
N ASP A 61 1.20 -2.53 -3.59
CA ASP A 61 1.23 -3.95 -3.94
C ASP A 61 2.66 -4.48 -4.03
N GLY A 62 3.58 -3.72 -4.66
CA GLY A 62 5.00 -4.07 -4.78
C GLY A 62 5.77 -4.06 -3.45
N ALA A 63 5.29 -3.29 -2.46
CA ALA A 63 5.81 -3.32 -1.10
C ALA A 63 5.30 -4.52 -0.28
N GLY A 64 4.40 -5.33 -0.85
CA GLY A 64 3.89 -6.54 -0.23
C GLY A 64 2.82 -6.29 0.84
N VAL A 65 2.16 -5.13 0.80
CA VAL A 65 1.13 -4.81 1.78
C VAL A 65 -0.22 -5.33 1.30
N ALA A 66 -0.83 -6.21 2.08
CA ALA A 66 -2.16 -6.75 1.80
C ALA A 66 -3.25 -5.71 2.12
N GLU A 67 -4.38 -5.78 1.40
CA GLU A 67 -5.62 -5.05 1.72
C GLU A 67 -5.51 -3.50 1.73
N SER A 68 -4.63 -2.93 0.91
CA SER A 68 -4.56 -1.48 0.73
C SER A 68 -5.75 -0.92 -0.06
N GLU A 69 -6.24 0.24 0.35
CA GLU A 69 -7.31 0.98 -0.33
C GLU A 69 -6.75 2.29 -0.91
N VAL A 70 -6.93 2.47 -2.23
CA VAL A 70 -6.54 3.69 -2.94
C VAL A 70 -7.78 4.23 -3.65
N THR A 71 -8.24 5.41 -3.23
CA THR A 71 -9.46 6.02 -3.78
C THR A 71 -9.24 7.48 -4.14
N THR A 72 -9.97 7.96 -5.14
CA THR A 72 -10.00 9.37 -5.52
C THR A 72 -11.15 10.07 -4.81
N GLN A 73 -10.89 11.23 -4.24
CA GLN A 73 -11.90 12.11 -3.66
C GLN A 73 -11.97 13.43 -4.46
N GLY A 74 -13.13 13.72 -5.03
CA GLY A 74 -13.31 14.91 -5.86
C GLY A 74 -12.50 14.83 -7.17
N SER A 75 -11.91 15.96 -7.58
CA SER A 75 -11.17 16.09 -8.85
C SER A 75 -9.65 16.09 -8.72
N THR A 76 -9.11 16.25 -7.51
CA THR A 76 -7.67 16.45 -7.29
C THR A 76 -7.09 15.67 -6.12
N THR A 77 -7.91 15.03 -5.31
CA THR A 77 -7.44 14.38 -4.08
C THR A 77 -7.42 12.87 -4.24
N ILE A 78 -6.36 12.24 -3.72
CA ILE A 78 -6.22 10.78 -3.62
C ILE A 78 -6.04 10.44 -2.14
N VAL A 79 -6.84 9.50 -1.64
CA VAL A 79 -6.75 8.97 -0.29
C VAL A 79 -6.17 7.57 -0.38
N VAL A 80 -5.10 7.34 0.39
CA VAL A 80 -4.38 6.07 0.43
C VAL A 80 -4.41 5.55 1.85
N ALA A 81 -5.01 4.38 2.05
CA ALA A 81 -5.10 3.73 3.34
C ALA A 81 -4.45 2.36 3.31
N VAL A 82 -3.53 2.12 4.24
CA VAL A 82 -2.67 0.93 4.26
C VAL A 82 -2.56 0.40 5.68
N PRO A 83 -2.85 -0.89 5.93
CA PRO A 83 -2.68 -1.51 7.24
C PRO A 83 -1.19 -1.76 7.55
N GLY A 84 -0.80 -1.66 8.83
CA GLY A 84 0.52 -2.09 9.30
C GLY A 84 1.74 -1.27 8.81
N VAL A 85 1.53 -0.15 8.12
CA VAL A 85 2.60 0.74 7.64
C VAL A 85 2.53 2.08 8.38
N SER A 86 3.67 2.62 8.81
CA SER A 86 3.73 3.95 9.43
C SER A 86 3.50 5.08 8.41
N PRO A 87 2.97 6.24 8.81
CA PRO A 87 2.73 7.37 7.90
C PRO A 87 3.94 7.81 7.11
N ASP A 88 5.10 7.92 7.76
CA ASP A 88 6.33 8.38 7.11
C ASP A 88 6.79 7.39 6.02
N ALA A 89 6.77 6.09 6.32
CA ALA A 89 7.11 5.05 5.35
C ALA A 89 6.13 5.00 4.16
N LEU A 90 4.83 5.25 4.41
CA LEU A 90 3.84 5.31 3.35
C LEU A 90 4.10 6.50 2.42
N VAL A 91 4.38 7.68 2.99
CA VAL A 91 4.75 8.88 2.22
C VAL A 91 6.02 8.64 1.41
N GLU A 92 7.03 7.98 1.96
CA GLU A 92 8.26 7.67 1.22
C GLU A 92 7.99 6.73 0.03
N LEU A 93 7.13 5.73 0.26
CA LEU A 93 6.75 4.76 -0.76
C LEU A 93 5.99 5.41 -1.93
N VAL A 94 4.98 6.22 -1.65
CA VAL A 94 4.06 6.74 -2.70
C VAL A 94 4.33 8.19 -3.10
N GLY A 95 5.07 8.97 -2.32
CA GLY A 95 5.30 10.40 -2.52
C GLY A 95 6.34 10.75 -3.60
N THR A 96 7.13 9.77 -4.07
CA THR A 96 8.13 10.01 -5.11
C THR A 96 7.49 10.04 -6.51
N THR A 97 7.87 10.97 -7.39
CA THR A 97 7.39 10.98 -8.78
C THR A 97 8.02 9.83 -9.59
N ALA A 98 7.21 9.08 -10.35
CA ALA A 98 7.67 7.96 -11.17
C ALA A 98 8.30 8.42 -12.50
N GLU A 99 9.38 9.20 -12.45
CA GLU A 99 10.04 9.69 -13.66
C GLU A 99 11.24 8.82 -14.08
N LEU A 100 11.13 8.16 -15.24
CA LEU A 100 12.20 7.36 -15.83
C LEU A 100 12.77 8.09 -17.06
N ARG A 101 14.08 8.37 -17.06
CA ARG A 101 14.77 8.98 -18.20
C ARG A 101 15.89 8.07 -18.70
N PHE A 102 15.88 7.79 -20.00
CA PHE A 102 17.01 7.14 -20.67
C PHE A 102 17.95 8.20 -21.23
N ARG A 103 19.24 8.13 -20.87
CA ARG A 103 20.28 9.06 -21.31
C ARG A 103 21.40 8.28 -21.99
N GLN A 104 21.93 8.82 -23.07
CA GLN A 104 23.04 8.23 -23.81
C GLN A 104 24.33 8.37 -22.98
N VAL A 105 25.14 7.31 -22.91
CA VAL A 105 26.45 7.36 -22.24
C VAL A 105 27.46 7.97 -23.21
N LEU A 106 28.04 9.11 -22.83
CA LEU A 106 29.12 9.72 -23.61
C LEU A 106 30.43 9.00 -23.29
N VAL A 107 31.03 8.35 -24.28
CA VAL A 107 32.40 7.83 -24.18
C VAL A 107 33.35 9.00 -24.43
N ALA A 108 33.98 9.51 -23.37
CA ALA A 108 35.12 10.40 -23.52
C ALA A 108 36.33 9.56 -23.92
N GLY A 109 36.70 9.60 -25.21
CA GLY A 109 37.95 9.04 -25.70
C GLY A 109 39.16 9.84 -25.19
N PRO A 110 40.35 9.21 -25.09
CA PRO A 110 41.57 9.88 -24.65
C PRO A 110 42.01 11.02 -25.59
#